data_AF-A0A397J848-F1
#
_entry.id   AF-A0A397J848-F1
#
_cell.length_a   1.000
_cell.length_b   1.000
_cell.length_c   1.000
_cell.angle_alpha   90.00
_cell.angle_beta   90.00
_cell.angle_gamma   90.00
#
_symmetry.space_group_name_H-M   'P 1'
#
loop_
_entity.id
_entity.type
_entity.pdbx_description
1 polymer ?
#
loop_
_entity_poly.entity_id
_entity_poly.type
_entity_poly.pdbx_seq_one_letter_code
_entity_poly.pdbx_strand_id
1 'polypeptide(L)'
;MNVFFHFYYKHFTRINPLPGPLPIPLIGSFEIFKGDIDAWLYRLNNKYGRDGVYELNIAGNRQIIITRAEYIESLLSSSQTSRTANNGLLDLFDLDKKGVGLNHDYNHWKFNRHIFLQAMTPLIHSPKPSNFANILFEEMSNY
;
A
#
# COMPACT_ATOMS: atom_id res chain seq x y z
N MET A 1 -14.51 -8.70 30.92
CA MET A 1 -15.16 -8.59 29.60
C MET A 1 -14.35 -9.40 28.61
N ASN A 2 -14.96 -10.33 27.88
CA ASN A 2 -14.27 -11.23 26.95
C ASN A 2 -13.65 -10.42 25.78
N VAL A 3 -12.37 -10.66 25.47
CA VAL A 3 -11.59 -9.91 24.47
C VAL A 3 -12.25 -9.93 23.09
N PHE A 4 -12.87 -11.05 22.71
CA PHE A 4 -13.61 -11.19 21.44
C PHE A 4 -14.85 -10.30 21.42
N PHE A 5 -15.63 -10.31 22.50
CA PHE A 5 -16.83 -9.46 22.61
C PHE A 5 -16.48 -7.97 22.57
N HIS A 6 -15.43 -7.56 23.27
CA HIS A 6 -14.95 -6.17 23.25
C HIS A 6 -14.48 -5.74 21.86
N PHE A 7 -13.75 -6.62 21.16
CA PHE A 7 -13.31 -6.37 19.79
C PHE A 7 -14.50 -6.16 18.85
N TYR A 8 -15.45 -7.10 18.83
CA TYR A 8 -16.60 -7.01 17.92
C TYR A 8 -17.55 -5.88 18.29
N TYR A 9 -17.75 -5.60 19.58
CA TYR A 9 -18.49 -4.41 20.01
C TYR A 9 -17.90 -3.15 19.40
N LYS A 10 -16.59 -2.92 19.58
CA LYS A 10 -15.89 -1.77 18.98
C LYS A 10 -15.95 -1.77 17.45
N HIS A 11 -15.83 -2.94 16.82
CA HIS A 11 -15.88 -3.06 15.36
C HIS A 11 -17.23 -2.63 14.80
N PHE A 12 -18.34 -3.05 15.41
CA PHE A 12 -19.68 -2.72 14.94
C PHE A 12 -20.17 -1.33 15.35
N THR A 13 -19.62 -0.73 16.41
CA THR A 13 -20.01 0.61 16.87
C THR A 13 -19.07 1.74 16.43
N ARG A 14 -18.12 1.48 15.53
CA ARG A 14 -17.16 2.49 15.07
C ARG A 14 -17.80 3.52 14.13
N ILE A 15 -17.19 4.69 14.09
CA ILE A 15 -17.57 5.77 13.17
C ILE A 15 -17.13 5.40 11.74
N ASN A 16 -17.98 5.68 10.76
CA ASN A 16 -17.73 5.47 9.33
C ASN A 16 -17.30 4.03 8.98
N PRO A 17 -18.12 3.00 9.29
CA PRO A 17 -17.85 1.64 8.85
C PRO A 17 -17.93 1.57 7.33
N LEU A 18 -16.97 0.90 6.71
CA LEU A 18 -17.01 0.56 5.29
C LEU A 18 -17.34 -0.93 5.11
N PRO A 19 -17.90 -1.34 3.96
CA PRO A 19 -18.06 -2.75 3.65
C PRO A 19 -16.70 -3.46 3.67
N GLY A 20 -16.68 -4.75 4.04
CA GLY A 20 -15.45 -5.52 4.10
C GLY A 20 -15.64 -6.91 4.73
N PRO A 21 -14.62 -7.77 4.70
CA PRO A 21 -14.62 -9.03 5.43
C PRO A 21 -14.61 -8.76 6.94
N LEU A 22 -15.29 -9.61 7.71
CA LEU A 22 -15.27 -9.54 9.16
C LEU A 22 -13.88 -9.93 9.67
N PRO A 23 -13.19 -9.06 10.42
CA PRO A 23 -11.83 -9.36 10.85
C PRO A 23 -11.80 -10.36 11.99
N ILE A 24 -10.78 -11.22 11.98
CA ILE A 24 -10.42 -12.05 13.13
C ILE A 24 -9.72 -11.15 14.15
N PRO A 25 -10.09 -11.16 15.44
CA PRO A 25 -9.40 -10.35 16.44
C PRO A 25 -7.89 -10.59 16.44
N LEU A 26 -7.10 -9.53 16.65
CA LEU A 26 -5.63 -9.50 16.65
C LEU A 26 -4.95 -9.75 15.29
N ILE A 27 -5.51 -10.60 14.45
CA ILE A 27 -4.88 -11.02 13.17
C ILE A 27 -5.42 -10.23 11.98
N GLY A 28 -6.73 -9.99 11.94
CA GLY A 28 -7.41 -9.44 10.77
C GLY A 28 -7.73 -10.54 9.75
N SER A 29 -7.26 -10.38 8.52
CA SER A 29 -7.49 -11.30 7.41
C SER A 29 -6.36 -12.32 7.31
N PHE A 30 -6.67 -13.62 7.41
CA PHE A 30 -5.66 -14.68 7.34
C PHE A 30 -5.18 -14.93 5.90
N GLU A 31 -5.98 -14.52 4.92
CA GLU A 31 -5.75 -14.67 3.48
C GLU A 31 -4.46 -14.01 3.01
N ILE A 32 -3.99 -12.97 3.70
CA ILE A 32 -2.70 -12.32 3.39
C ILE A 32 -1.51 -13.30 3.47
N PHE A 33 -1.64 -14.39 4.23
CA PHE A 33 -0.60 -15.42 4.40
C PHE A 33 -0.77 -16.64 3.46
N LYS A 34 -1.83 -16.69 2.64
CA LYS A 34 -2.18 -17.88 1.82
C LYS A 34 -1.53 -17.90 0.42
N GLY A 35 -0.66 -16.94 0.10
CA GLY A 35 0.20 -16.95 -1.09
C GLY A 35 -0.32 -16.18 -2.30
N ASP A 36 -1.62 -16.27 -2.63
CA ASP A 36 -2.21 -15.54 -3.77
C ASP A 36 -3.03 -14.32 -3.31
N ILE A 37 -2.30 -13.24 -3.02
CA ILE A 37 -2.88 -11.97 -2.55
C ILE A 37 -3.68 -11.30 -3.67
N ASP A 38 -3.25 -11.41 -4.92
CA ASP A 38 -3.90 -10.78 -6.07
C ASP A 38 -5.27 -11.38 -6.33
N ALA A 39 -5.39 -12.71 -6.37
CA ALA A 39 -6.69 -13.36 -6.52
C ALA A 39 -7.61 -13.07 -5.32
N TRP A 40 -7.05 -12.93 -4.11
CA TRP A 40 -7.82 -12.53 -2.94
C TRP A 40 -8.36 -11.10 -3.04
N LEU A 41 -7.52 -10.14 -3.40
CA LEU A 41 -7.93 -8.75 -3.63
C LEU A 41 -8.95 -8.66 -4.78
N TYR A 42 -8.78 -9.42 -5.85
CA TYR A 42 -9.76 -9.50 -6.94
C TYR A 42 -11.14 -9.96 -6.45
N ARG A 43 -11.20 -11.01 -5.61
CA ARG A 43 -12.46 -11.45 -4.99
C ARG A 43 -13.08 -10.41 -4.07
N LEU A 44 -12.26 -9.69 -3.29
CA LEU A 44 -12.74 -8.62 -2.42
C LEU A 44 -13.28 -7.43 -3.23
N ASN A 45 -12.60 -7.03 -4.29
CA ASN A 45 -13.04 -5.98 -5.21
C ASN A 45 -14.40 -6.32 -5.83
N ASN A 46 -14.57 -7.56 -6.32
CA ASN A 46 -15.85 -8.00 -6.87
C ASN A 46 -16.99 -8.01 -5.84
N LYS A 47 -16.68 -8.27 -4.57
CA LYS A 47 -17.69 -8.39 -3.50
C LYS A 47 -18.04 -7.06 -2.83
N TYR A 48 -17.05 -6.19 -2.61
CA TYR A 48 -17.18 -4.98 -1.79
C TYR A 48 -16.82 -3.70 -2.52
N GLY A 49 -16.12 -3.77 -3.66
CA GLY A 49 -15.59 -2.61 -4.38
C GLY A 49 -16.62 -1.84 -5.21
N ARG A 50 -17.90 -2.23 -5.21
CA ARG A 50 -18.96 -1.62 -6.04
C ARG A 50 -19.07 -0.11 -5.81
N ASP A 51 -19.01 0.33 -4.56
CA ASP A 51 -19.16 1.74 -4.18
C ASP A 51 -17.83 2.50 -4.19
N GLY A 52 -16.78 1.91 -4.76
CA GLY A 52 -15.47 2.55 -4.95
C GLY A 52 -14.55 2.51 -3.75
N VAL A 53 -15.03 2.05 -2.60
CA VAL A 53 -14.24 1.93 -1.38
C VAL A 53 -14.73 0.78 -0.52
N TYR A 54 -13.79 0.08 0.09
CA TYR A 54 -14.07 -0.92 1.13
C TYR A 54 -12.92 -0.95 2.12
N GLU A 55 -13.02 -1.77 3.16
CA GLU A 55 -11.95 -1.93 4.13
C GLU A 55 -11.57 -3.38 4.36
N LEU A 56 -10.36 -3.57 4.85
CA LEU A 56 -9.86 -4.85 5.34
C LEU A 56 -9.01 -4.62 6.59
N ASN A 57 -8.80 -5.67 7.38
CA ASN A 57 -7.90 -5.61 8.52
C ASN A 57 -6.69 -6.52 8.26
N ILE A 58 -5.49 -6.00 8.46
CA ILE A 58 -4.23 -6.74 8.36
C ILE A 58 -3.43 -6.48 9.63
N ALA A 59 -3.10 -7.54 10.36
CA ALA A 59 -2.33 -7.48 11.61
C ALA A 59 -2.89 -6.44 12.60
N GLY A 60 -4.22 -6.42 12.75
CA GLY A 60 -4.92 -5.48 13.64
C GLY A 60 -5.16 -4.09 13.04
N ASN A 61 -4.52 -3.73 11.93
CA ASN A 61 -4.63 -2.41 11.32
C ASN A 61 -5.73 -2.37 10.26
N ARG A 62 -6.61 -1.36 10.35
CA ARG A 62 -7.61 -1.07 9.31
C ARG A 62 -6.92 -0.50 8.08
N GLN A 63 -7.13 -1.11 6.93
CA GLN A 63 -6.73 -0.63 5.61
C GLN A 63 -7.98 -0.24 4.84
N ILE A 64 -7.98 0.95 4.27
CA ILE A 64 -9.04 1.43 3.38
C ILE A 64 -8.56 1.19 1.96
N ILE A 65 -9.33 0.44 1.17
CA ILE A 65 -9.02 0.12 -0.21
C ILE A 65 -9.91 0.96 -1.11
N ILE A 66 -9.27 1.70 -2.01
CA ILE A 66 -9.93 2.55 -2.99
C ILE A 66 -9.91 1.81 -4.33
N THR A 67 -11.08 1.66 -4.97
CA THR A 67 -11.24 0.90 -6.21
C THR A 67 -11.66 1.76 -7.40
N ARG A 68 -11.97 3.04 -7.20
CA ARG A 68 -12.33 4.00 -8.26
C ARG A 68 -11.26 5.08 -8.41
N ALA A 69 -10.93 5.39 -9.67
CA ALA A 69 -9.94 6.41 -10.01
C ALA A 69 -10.33 7.80 -9.50
N GLU A 70 -11.61 8.16 -9.56
CA GLU A 70 -12.15 9.45 -9.11
C GLU A 70 -11.74 9.80 -7.66
N TYR A 71 -11.73 8.80 -6.77
CA TYR A 71 -11.36 8.98 -5.37
C TYR A 71 -9.85 9.13 -5.18
N ILE A 72 -9.05 8.46 -6.02
CA ILE A 72 -7.60 8.60 -6.02
C ILE A 72 -7.22 9.99 -6.53
N GLU A 73 -7.84 10.48 -7.59
CA GLU A 73 -7.59 11.82 -8.12
C GLU A 73 -7.85 12.90 -7.06
N SER A 74 -9.00 12.82 -6.37
CA SER A 74 -9.31 13.73 -5.27
C SER A 74 -8.30 13.65 -4.11
N LEU A 75 -7.78 12.45 -3.81
CA LEU A 75 -6.78 12.27 -2.76
C LEU A 75 -5.43 12.88 -3.17
N LEU A 76 -4.99 12.62 -4.40
CA LEU A 76 -3.73 13.12 -4.95
C LEU A 76 -3.75 14.63 -5.24
N SER A 77 -4.92 15.20 -5.52
CA SER A 77 -5.08 16.65 -5.68
C SER A 77 -5.05 17.41 -4.35
N SER A 78 -5.29 16.71 -3.22
CA SER A 78 -5.04 17.29 -1.91
C SER A 78 -3.52 17.40 -1.72
N SER A 79 -3.01 18.55 -1.28
CA SER A 79 -1.55 18.77 -1.08
C SER A 79 -0.92 17.90 0.01
N GLN A 80 -1.57 16.82 0.44
CA GLN A 80 -1.12 15.89 1.44
C GLN A 80 -0.18 14.87 0.79
N THR A 81 1.06 14.80 1.30
CA THR A 81 1.98 13.73 0.90
C THR A 81 1.49 12.40 1.49
N SER A 82 0.95 11.52 0.65
CA SER A 82 0.63 10.14 1.03
C SER A 82 1.93 9.34 1.18
N ARG A 83 2.16 8.76 2.36
CA ARG A 83 3.31 7.90 2.66
C ARG A 83 2.83 6.56 3.22
N THR A 84 3.60 5.50 2.96
CA THR A 84 3.41 4.20 3.63
C THR A 84 3.43 4.42 5.13
N ALA A 85 2.49 3.85 5.89
CA ALA A 85 2.54 3.97 7.34
C ALA A 85 3.78 3.28 7.92
N ASN A 86 4.52 3.95 8.80
CA ASN A 86 5.59 3.32 9.57
C ASN A 86 5.04 2.79 10.90
N ASN A 87 4.69 1.50 10.93
CA ASN A 87 4.27 0.80 12.14
C ASN A 87 5.43 0.04 12.82
N GLY A 88 6.68 0.48 12.61
CA GLY A 88 7.90 -0.11 13.16
C GLY A 88 8.60 -1.12 12.24
N LEU A 89 7.92 -1.64 11.20
CA LEU A 89 8.53 -2.57 10.24
C LEU A 89 9.66 -1.92 9.43
N LEU A 90 9.49 -0.65 9.07
CA LEU A 90 10.52 0.08 8.30
C LEU A 90 11.74 0.36 9.15
N ASP A 91 11.55 0.64 10.44
CA ASP A 91 12.64 0.82 11.40
C ASP A 91 13.42 -0.48 11.61
N LEU A 92 12.71 -1.61 11.72
CA LEU A 92 13.31 -2.93 11.89
C LEU A 92 14.28 -3.30 10.75
N PHE A 93 13.93 -2.93 9.52
CA PHE A 93 14.78 -3.15 8.34
C PHE A 93 15.71 -1.97 8.02
N ASP A 94 15.73 -0.92 8.86
CA ASP A 94 16.52 0.29 8.65
C ASP A 94 16.27 0.92 7.27
N LEU A 95 14.98 1.05 6.93
CA LEU A 95 14.46 1.61 5.67
C LEU A 95 13.73 2.94 5.86
N ASP A 96 13.35 3.29 7.10
CA ASP A 96 12.51 4.45 7.43
C ASP A 96 13.12 5.79 7.00
N LYS A 97 14.44 5.89 6.87
CA LYS A 97 15.14 7.14 6.48
C LYS A 97 15.86 7.04 5.13
N LYS A 98 15.62 5.97 4.37
CA LYS A 98 16.43 5.64 3.19
C LYS A 98 15.64 5.63 1.89
N GLY A 99 16.35 5.98 0.81
CA GLY A 99 15.80 5.97 -0.55
C GLY A 99 14.73 7.04 -0.80
N VAL A 100 13.90 6.79 -1.80
CA VAL A 100 12.83 7.70 -2.28
C VAL A 100 11.42 7.15 -2.08
N GLY A 101 11.29 5.84 -1.80
CA GLY A 101 10.01 5.15 -1.62
C GLY A 101 9.51 5.14 -0.17
N LEU A 102 10.26 4.49 0.73
CA LEU A 102 9.85 4.25 2.12
C LEU A 102 10.39 5.31 3.11
N ASN A 103 11.09 6.32 2.62
CA ASN A 103 11.70 7.35 3.44
C ASN A 103 10.66 8.27 4.09
N HIS A 104 10.65 8.31 5.41
CA HIS A 104 9.79 9.11 6.27
C HIS A 104 10.43 10.43 6.72
N ASP A 105 11.75 10.60 6.57
CA ASP A 105 12.37 11.90 6.77
C ASP A 105 12.07 12.79 5.57
N TYR A 106 11.21 13.80 5.79
CA TYR A 106 10.74 14.68 4.72
C TYR A 106 11.88 15.42 4.00
N ASN A 107 12.90 15.87 4.74
CA ASN A 107 13.98 16.66 4.18
C ASN A 107 14.90 15.77 3.34
N HIS A 108 15.28 14.61 3.87
CA HIS A 108 16.07 13.63 3.14
C HIS A 108 15.31 13.09 1.93
N TRP A 109 14.03 12.78 2.07
CA TRP A 109 13.17 12.35 0.97
C TRP A 109 13.09 13.41 -0.13
N LYS A 110 12.86 14.69 0.22
CA LYS A 110 12.74 15.79 -0.75
C LYS A 110 14.05 15.97 -1.53
N PHE A 111 15.18 15.94 -0.83
CA PHE A 111 16.51 16.03 -1.43
C PHE A 111 16.80 14.83 -2.35
N ASN A 112 16.63 13.61 -1.86
CA ASN A 112 16.86 12.38 -2.63
C ASN A 112 15.95 12.30 -3.85
N ARG A 113 14.66 12.68 -3.71
CA ARG A 113 13.71 12.72 -4.81
C ARG A 113 14.11 13.75 -5.87
N HIS A 114 14.61 14.92 -5.45
CA HIS A 114 15.10 15.93 -6.39
C HIS A 114 16.27 15.39 -7.23
N ILE A 115 17.30 14.84 -6.59
CA ILE A 115 18.46 14.26 -7.28
C ILE A 115 18.02 13.12 -8.21
N PHE A 116 17.19 12.20 -7.71
CA PHE A 116 16.70 11.06 -8.50
C PHE A 116 15.94 11.54 -9.74
N LEU A 117 15.02 12.50 -9.60
CA LEU A 117 14.28 13.04 -10.74
C LEU A 117 15.20 13.74 -11.75
N GLN A 118 16.19 14.52 -11.29
CA GLN A 118 17.17 15.15 -12.19
C GLN A 118 17.98 14.12 -12.98
N ALA A 119 18.41 13.03 -12.33
CA ALA A 119 19.17 11.96 -12.99
C ALA A 119 18.31 11.13 -13.96
N MET A 120 17.04 10.87 -13.61
CA MET A 120 16.15 10.02 -14.39
C MET A 120 15.44 10.75 -15.54
N THR A 121 15.17 12.06 -15.42
CA THR A 121 14.42 12.82 -16.45
C THR A 121 15.05 12.76 -17.85
N PRO A 122 16.38 12.89 -18.01
CA PRO A 122 17.03 12.73 -19.32
C PRO A 122 16.91 11.31 -19.88
N LEU A 123 16.85 10.30 -18.99
CA LEU A 123 16.76 8.90 -19.35
C LEU A 123 15.36 8.51 -19.84
N ILE A 124 14.30 9.10 -19.29
CA ILE A 124 12.90 8.83 -19.69
C ILE A 124 12.65 9.22 -21.16
N HIS A 125 13.35 10.23 -21.68
CA HIS A 125 13.26 10.67 -23.07
C HIS A 125 14.21 9.91 -24.00
N SER A 126 14.90 8.88 -23.50
CA SER A 126 15.83 8.05 -24.24
C SER A 126 15.30 6.61 -24.30
N PRO A 127 15.54 5.85 -25.39
CA PRO A 127 15.20 4.42 -25.43
C PRO A 127 16.10 3.56 -24.52
N LYS A 128 17.18 4.13 -23.97
CA LYS A 128 18.21 3.41 -23.21
C LYS A 128 17.65 2.64 -21.99
N PRO A 129 16.77 3.19 -21.13
CA PRO A 129 16.26 2.46 -19.98
C PRO A 129 15.42 1.24 -20.37
N SER A 130 14.59 1.36 -21.41
CA SER A 130 13.82 0.22 -21.93
C SER A 130 14.74 -0.88 -22.45
N ASN A 131 15.84 -0.51 -23.14
CA ASN A 131 16.82 -1.49 -23.59
C ASN A 131 17.51 -2.18 -22.41
N PHE A 132 17.93 -1.44 -21.37
CA PHE A 132 18.52 -2.05 -20.18
C PHE A 132 17.55 -2.95 -19.42
N ALA A 133 16.27 -2.54 -19.30
CA ALA A 133 15.24 -3.36 -18.66
C ALA A 133 15.01 -4.67 -19.42
N ASN A 134 14.97 -4.63 -20.75
CA ASN A 134 14.82 -5.83 -21.57
C ASN A 134 16.02 -6.77 -21.44
N ILE A 135 17.25 -6.23 -21.48
CA ILE A 135 18.47 -7.02 -21.27
C ILE A 135 18.44 -7.70 -19.89
N LEU A 136 18.13 -6.95 -18.83
CA LEU A 136 18.08 -7.48 -17.47
C LEU A 136 16.99 -8.57 -17.33
N PHE A 137 15.82 -8.37 -17.96
CA PHE A 137 14.76 -9.35 -17.97
C PHE A 137 15.16 -10.64 -18.70
N GLU A 138 15.78 -10.52 -19.88
CA GLU A 138 16.31 -11.68 -20.62
C GLU A 138 17.38 -12.41 -19.81
N GLU A 139 18.31 -11.68 -19.18
CA GLU A 139 19.33 -12.26 -18.31
C GLU A 139 18.68 -13.06 -17.16
N MET A 140 17.73 -12.45 -16.43
CA MET A 140 17.05 -13.12 -15.31
C MET A 140 16.13 -14.26 -15.73
N SER A 141 15.54 -14.22 -16.93
CA SER A 141 14.64 -15.26 -17.43
C SER A 141 15.38 -16.49 -17.97
N ASN A 142 16.68 -16.34 -18.26
CA ASN A 142 17.56 -17.43 -18.71
C ASN A 142 18.28 -18.13 -17.54
N TYR A 143 18.05 -17.70 -16.30
CA TYR A 143 18.43 -18.40 -15.06
C TYR A 143 17.28 -19.25 -14.53
#